data_AF-A0A1Q6RJJ0-F1
#
_entry.id   AF-A0A1Q6RJJ0-F1
#
_cell.length_a   1.000
_cell.length_b   1.000
_cell.length_c   1.000
_cell.angle_alpha   90.00
_cell.angle_beta   90.00
_cell.angle_gamma   90.00
#
_symmetry.space_group_name_H-M   'P 1'
#
loop_
_entity.id
_entity.type
_entity.pdbx_description
1 polymer ?
#
loop_
_entity_poly.entity_id
_entity_poly.type
_entity_poly.pdbx_seq_one_letter_code
_entity_poly.pdbx_strand_id
1 'polypeptide(L)'
;MGDGGKALNTGKKIQQFVNVPGTRLNYPETVIFGAHDGKCVTVSAGVHCREYVGIQAVIELARTIDPKDIYGELHLVHAFNYDGLICRCSDVFPSDGKNLNRVFPGSTCGTDAEKLAAFLEETVIRHSDCIVDLHSGGGYEYLTPHVYLHGAAAPEVCAQSQELAMHVGVPYAVRSQAKNGFYSHAGTCGVPAVLIERGCCGLWSEDESSRDIEDVKNILRFLGVLRDGIPSVRKNPRIFDRGEYLDAPVSGCWYPAKAVGERIKAGESLGRICDIFGELLHEEFATHYGVILYQTASLGIEKDCPMVAYAIEER
;
A
#
# COMPACT_ATOMS: atom_id res chain seq x y z
N MET A 1 -14.81 -10.53 -16.61
CA MET A 1 -15.11 -11.88 -17.17
C MET A 1 -16.54 -12.24 -16.75
N GLY A 2 -17.39 -12.72 -17.66
CA GLY A 2 -18.81 -12.95 -17.35
C GLY A 2 -19.06 -14.15 -16.43
N ASP A 3 -20.27 -14.19 -15.84
CA ASP A 3 -20.79 -15.16 -14.86
C ASP A 3 -20.48 -16.65 -15.17
N GLY A 4 -20.36 -17.00 -16.46
CA GLY A 4 -20.01 -18.36 -16.89
C GLY A 4 -18.58 -18.81 -16.58
N GLY A 5 -17.63 -17.90 -16.37
CA GLY A 5 -16.26 -18.24 -15.98
C GLY A 5 -16.11 -18.63 -14.52
N LYS A 6 -17.00 -18.12 -13.66
CA LYS A 6 -16.96 -18.33 -12.20
C LYS A 6 -17.36 -19.76 -11.84
N ALA A 7 -18.44 -20.28 -12.45
CA ALA A 7 -18.90 -21.66 -12.24
C ALA A 7 -17.89 -22.73 -12.73
N LEU A 8 -17.08 -22.43 -13.76
CA LEU A 8 -16.05 -23.34 -14.27
C LEU A 8 -14.82 -23.42 -13.36
N ASN A 9 -14.62 -22.42 -12.49
CA ASN A 9 -13.43 -22.26 -11.68
C ASN A 9 -13.66 -22.47 -10.18
N THR A 10 -14.88 -22.78 -9.73
CA THR A 10 -15.22 -23.08 -8.34
C THR A 10 -14.23 -24.06 -7.69
N GLY A 11 -13.68 -23.67 -6.53
CA GLY A 11 -12.72 -24.46 -5.77
C GLY A 11 -11.31 -24.54 -6.39
N LYS A 12 -10.99 -23.71 -7.39
CA LYS A 12 -9.67 -23.68 -8.05
C LYS A 12 -8.83 -22.48 -7.61
N LYS A 13 -7.52 -22.67 -7.74
CA LYS A 13 -6.50 -21.64 -7.64
C LYS A 13 -5.83 -21.51 -9.01
N ILE A 14 -5.90 -20.32 -9.60
CA ILE A 14 -5.32 -20.02 -10.91
C ILE A 14 -4.15 -19.07 -10.70
N GLN A 15 -2.97 -19.43 -11.20
CA GLN A 15 -1.80 -18.56 -11.19
C GLN A 15 -1.48 -18.18 -12.63
N GLN A 16 -1.31 -16.88 -12.87
CA GLN A 16 -1.08 -16.37 -14.22
C GLN A 16 -0.31 -15.06 -14.21
N PHE A 17 0.27 -14.72 -15.36
CA PHE A 17 0.71 -13.37 -15.67
C PHE A 17 -0.39 -12.70 -16.47
N VAL A 18 -0.95 -11.61 -15.94
CA VAL A 18 -1.97 -10.83 -16.64
C VAL A 18 -1.26 -9.87 -17.60
N ASN A 19 -1.54 -9.99 -18.88
CA ASN A 19 -1.03 -9.06 -19.88
C ASN A 19 -1.88 -7.79 -19.92
N VAL A 20 -1.23 -6.63 -19.86
CA VAL A 20 -1.89 -5.33 -19.97
C VAL A 20 -2.06 -4.96 -21.44
N PRO A 21 -3.30 -4.82 -21.95
CA PRO A 21 -3.55 -4.59 -23.37
C PRO A 21 -2.81 -3.37 -23.94
N GLY A 22 -2.20 -3.55 -25.11
CA GLY A 22 -1.51 -2.46 -25.80
C GLY A 22 -0.18 -2.03 -25.17
N THR A 23 0.39 -2.88 -24.30
CA THR A 23 1.72 -2.70 -23.67
C THR A 23 2.47 -4.05 -23.66
N ARG A 24 3.74 -4.04 -23.21
CA ARG A 24 4.48 -5.25 -22.86
C ARG A 24 4.38 -5.63 -21.38
N LEU A 25 3.71 -4.79 -20.58
CA LEU A 25 3.59 -5.00 -19.14
C LEU A 25 2.78 -6.26 -18.86
N ASN A 26 3.24 -6.96 -17.83
CA ASN A 26 2.56 -8.10 -17.26
C ASN A 26 2.77 -8.09 -15.75
N TYR A 27 1.73 -8.47 -15.00
CA TYR A 27 1.83 -8.63 -13.55
C TYR A 27 1.42 -10.04 -13.13
N PRO A 28 2.13 -10.68 -12.19
CA PRO A 28 1.77 -11.97 -11.63
C PRO A 28 0.60 -11.84 -10.66
N GLU A 29 -0.41 -12.69 -10.82
CA GLU A 29 -1.52 -12.81 -9.89
C GLU A 29 -1.83 -14.28 -9.55
N THR A 30 -2.54 -14.47 -8.45
CA THR A 30 -3.20 -15.72 -8.13
C THR A 30 -4.65 -15.44 -7.77
N VAL A 31 -5.58 -16.05 -8.49
CA VAL A 31 -7.01 -15.95 -8.19
C VAL A 31 -7.48 -17.24 -7.54
N ILE A 32 -8.09 -17.12 -6.37
CA ILE A 32 -8.69 -18.23 -5.63
C ILE A 32 -10.20 -18.09 -5.71
N PHE A 33 -10.84 -19.06 -6.36
CA PHE A 33 -12.29 -19.15 -6.44
C PHE A 33 -12.78 -20.08 -5.33
N GLY A 34 -13.53 -19.51 -4.38
CA GLY A 34 -14.16 -20.27 -3.31
C GLY A 34 -15.16 -21.30 -3.82
N ALA A 35 -15.52 -22.24 -2.95
CA ALA A 35 -16.58 -23.21 -3.24
C ALA A 35 -17.99 -22.63 -3.06
N HIS A 36 -18.10 -21.47 -2.43
CA HIS A 36 -19.34 -20.83 -2.03
C HIS A 36 -19.37 -19.37 -2.51
N ASP A 37 -20.57 -18.83 -2.73
CA ASP A 37 -20.75 -17.42 -3.04
C ASP A 37 -20.30 -16.53 -1.87
N GLY A 38 -19.83 -15.33 -2.20
CA GLY A 38 -19.29 -14.37 -1.25
C GLY A 38 -18.68 -13.17 -1.96
N LYS A 39 -17.96 -12.35 -1.18
CA LYS A 39 -17.32 -11.13 -1.67
C LYS A 39 -16.12 -11.44 -2.56
N CYS A 40 -15.81 -10.53 -3.47
CA CYS A 40 -14.54 -10.46 -4.17
C CYS A 40 -13.61 -9.50 -3.42
N VAL A 41 -12.49 -10.01 -2.91
CA VAL A 41 -11.47 -9.18 -2.24
C VAL A 41 -10.17 -9.25 -3.01
N THR A 42 -9.58 -8.09 -3.27
CA THR A 42 -8.23 -7.99 -3.81
C THR A 42 -7.23 -7.70 -2.71
N VAL A 43 -6.15 -8.47 -2.66
CA VAL A 43 -4.95 -8.15 -1.90
C VAL A 43 -3.85 -7.86 -2.92
N SER A 44 -3.31 -6.64 -2.90
CA SER A 44 -2.29 -6.19 -3.83
C SER A 44 -0.98 -5.91 -3.13
N ALA A 45 0.11 -6.07 -3.86
CA ALA A 45 1.43 -5.65 -3.48
C ALA A 45 2.22 -5.18 -4.72
N GLY A 46 3.39 -4.59 -4.47
CA GLY A 46 4.33 -4.23 -5.52
C GLY A 46 3.82 -3.14 -6.47
N VAL A 47 2.97 -2.24 -5.97
CA VAL A 47 2.68 -0.97 -6.67
C VAL A 47 3.99 -0.21 -6.88
N HIS A 48 4.79 -0.12 -5.82
CA HIS A 48 6.20 0.21 -5.92
C HIS A 48 7.05 -1.05 -5.84
N CYS A 49 8.12 -1.11 -6.62
CA CYS A 49 8.83 -2.35 -6.85
C CYS A 49 9.82 -2.74 -5.73
N ARG A 50 10.15 -1.84 -4.80
CA ARG A 50 11.07 -2.12 -3.68
C ARG A 50 10.37 -2.41 -2.35
N GLU A 51 9.06 -2.59 -2.37
CA GLU A 51 8.25 -2.87 -1.18
C GLU A 51 8.10 -4.38 -0.95
N TYR A 52 9.18 -5.02 -0.50
CA TYR A 52 9.31 -6.48 -0.56
C TYR A 52 8.49 -7.25 0.48
N VAL A 53 8.17 -6.65 1.63
CA VAL A 53 7.39 -7.30 2.70
C VAL A 53 6.01 -7.72 2.21
N GLY A 54 5.28 -6.78 1.58
CA GLY A 54 3.96 -7.05 1.00
C GLY A 54 4.01 -8.09 -0.12
N ILE A 55 5.00 -8.00 -1.02
CA ILE A 55 5.18 -8.97 -2.12
C ILE A 55 5.35 -10.39 -1.57
N GLN A 56 6.22 -10.57 -0.57
CA GLN A 56 6.41 -11.89 0.05
C GLN A 56 5.14 -12.35 0.80
N ALA A 57 4.41 -11.45 1.45
CA ALA A 57 3.16 -11.80 2.14
C ALA A 57 2.14 -12.35 1.14
N VAL A 58 1.98 -11.72 -0.03
CA VAL A 58 1.07 -12.20 -1.08
C VAL A 58 1.52 -13.55 -1.67
N ILE A 59 2.82 -13.76 -1.87
CA ILE A 59 3.38 -15.06 -2.30
C ILE A 59 2.98 -16.17 -1.32
N GLU A 60 3.15 -15.93 -0.02
CA GLU A 60 2.83 -16.92 1.01
C GLU A 60 1.32 -17.12 1.21
N LEU A 61 0.51 -16.07 1.12
CA LEU A 61 -0.95 -16.17 1.11
C LEU A 61 -1.42 -17.06 -0.05
N ALA A 62 -0.90 -16.81 -1.26
CA ALA A 62 -1.23 -17.59 -2.45
C ALA A 62 -0.82 -19.05 -2.30
N ARG A 63 0.31 -19.33 -1.63
CA ARG A 63 0.77 -20.70 -1.38
C ARG A 63 -0.07 -21.43 -0.33
N THR A 64 -0.45 -20.74 0.74
CA THR A 64 -0.96 -21.38 1.97
C THR A 64 -2.48 -21.38 2.11
N ILE A 65 -3.20 -20.45 1.47
CA ILE A 65 -4.67 -20.43 1.54
C ILE A 65 -5.25 -21.60 0.74
N ASP A 66 -6.10 -22.41 1.37
CA ASP A 66 -6.84 -23.48 0.72
C ASP A 66 -8.14 -22.91 0.10
N PRO A 67 -8.41 -23.13 -1.21
CA PRO A 67 -9.65 -22.68 -1.84
C PRO A 67 -10.94 -23.13 -1.13
N LYS A 68 -10.91 -24.24 -0.39
CA LYS A 68 -12.08 -24.73 0.37
C LYS A 68 -12.50 -23.78 1.50
N ASP A 69 -11.57 -22.97 2.01
CA ASP A 69 -11.81 -22.05 3.12
C ASP A 69 -12.23 -20.66 2.62
N ILE A 70 -12.27 -20.45 1.29
CA ILE A 70 -12.67 -19.19 0.66
C ILE A 70 -14.16 -19.20 0.27
N TYR A 71 -14.85 -18.12 0.63
CA TYR A 71 -16.23 -17.82 0.25
C TYR A 71 -16.22 -16.55 -0.61
N GLY A 72 -16.58 -16.70 -1.89
CA GLY A 72 -16.43 -15.67 -2.91
C GLY A 72 -15.15 -15.83 -3.71
N GLU A 73 -14.44 -14.73 -3.93
CA GLU A 73 -13.21 -14.68 -4.72
C GLU A 73 -12.12 -13.93 -3.95
N LEU A 74 -10.89 -14.43 -4.04
CA LEU A 74 -9.71 -13.77 -3.50
C LEU A 74 -8.68 -13.58 -4.62
N HIS A 75 -8.46 -12.32 -5.00
CA HIS A 75 -7.48 -11.92 -6.01
C HIS A 75 -6.20 -11.50 -5.30
N LEU A 76 -5.11 -12.21 -5.55
CA LEU A 76 -3.80 -11.98 -4.93
C LEU A 76 -2.84 -11.46 -6.00
N VAL A 77 -2.70 -10.15 -6.10
CA VAL A 77 -1.76 -9.51 -7.03
C VAL A 77 -0.39 -9.45 -6.37
N HIS A 78 0.55 -10.25 -6.87
CA HIS A 78 1.88 -10.39 -6.25
C HIS A 78 2.74 -9.14 -6.43
N ALA A 79 2.72 -8.52 -7.62
CA ALA A 79 3.46 -7.30 -7.91
C ALA A 79 2.91 -6.59 -9.16
N PHE A 80 2.27 -5.43 -9.01
CA PHE A 80 1.84 -4.66 -10.19
C PHE A 80 3.03 -4.18 -11.05
N ASN A 81 4.10 -3.69 -10.41
CA ASN A 81 5.34 -3.31 -11.06
C ASN A 81 6.37 -4.45 -11.01
N TYR A 82 6.02 -5.59 -11.62
CA TYR A 82 6.89 -6.77 -11.66
C TYR A 82 8.20 -6.51 -12.42
N ASP A 83 8.16 -5.78 -13.54
CA ASP A 83 9.37 -5.43 -14.29
C ASP A 83 10.32 -4.56 -13.44
N GLY A 84 9.79 -3.56 -12.74
CA GLY A 84 10.57 -2.74 -11.81
C GLY A 84 11.16 -3.54 -10.66
N LEU A 85 10.48 -4.60 -10.20
CA LEU A 85 10.98 -5.50 -9.15
C LEU A 85 12.22 -6.25 -9.65
N ILE A 86 12.12 -6.87 -10.83
CA ILE A 86 13.23 -7.63 -11.43
C ILE A 86 14.41 -6.70 -11.80
N CYS A 87 14.12 -5.51 -12.31
CA CYS A 87 15.13 -4.52 -12.69
C CYS A 87 15.69 -3.71 -11.51
N ARG A 88 15.11 -3.82 -10.32
CA ARG A 88 15.45 -3.02 -9.12
C ARG A 88 15.37 -1.52 -9.38
N CYS A 89 14.34 -1.08 -10.09
CA CYS A 89 14.10 0.33 -10.37
C CYS A 89 13.72 1.11 -9.11
N SER A 90 13.87 2.44 -9.17
CA SER A 90 13.46 3.33 -8.08
C SER A 90 11.95 3.60 -8.11
N ASP A 91 11.15 2.54 -7.98
CA ASP A 91 9.68 2.61 -7.84
C ASP A 91 8.94 3.21 -9.05
N VAL A 92 9.57 3.13 -10.21
CA VAL A 92 9.04 3.49 -11.52
C VAL A 92 9.02 2.30 -12.46
N PHE A 93 8.16 2.35 -13.48
CA PHE A 93 8.17 1.35 -14.55
C PHE A 93 9.37 1.58 -15.47
N PRO A 94 10.19 0.55 -15.78
CA PRO A 94 11.35 0.73 -16.66
C PRO A 94 11.00 1.21 -18.08
N SER A 95 9.77 0.91 -18.54
CA SER A 95 9.34 1.20 -19.91
C SER A 95 9.08 2.69 -20.18
N ASP A 96 8.57 3.43 -19.19
CA ASP A 96 8.18 4.83 -19.35
C ASP A 96 8.64 5.76 -18.22
N GLY A 97 9.32 5.23 -17.20
CA GLY A 97 9.86 6.00 -16.09
C GLY A 97 8.80 6.57 -15.15
N LYS A 98 7.52 6.16 -15.25
CA LYS A 98 6.45 6.68 -14.41
C LYS A 98 6.24 5.83 -13.17
N ASN A 99 5.87 6.51 -12.08
CA ASN A 99 5.37 5.86 -10.87
C ASN A 99 3.86 5.62 -11.03
N LEU A 100 3.42 4.36 -10.87
CA LEU A 100 2.02 3.96 -11.01
C LEU A 100 1.10 4.71 -10.03
N ASN A 101 1.57 5.00 -8.82
CA ASN A 101 0.82 5.75 -7.82
C ASN A 101 0.66 7.24 -8.13
N ARG A 102 1.17 7.71 -9.27
CA ARG A 102 1.05 9.10 -9.73
C ARG A 102 0.20 9.26 -10.99
N VAL A 103 -0.27 8.16 -11.61
CA VAL A 103 -0.91 8.21 -12.93
C VAL A 103 -2.38 7.81 -12.95
N PHE A 104 -3.01 7.45 -11.82
CA PHE A 104 -4.45 7.14 -11.79
C PHE A 104 -5.30 8.38 -12.10
N PRO A 105 -6.42 8.25 -12.86
CA PRO A 105 -7.04 7.02 -13.39
C PRO A 105 -6.36 6.42 -14.62
N GLY A 106 -5.34 7.07 -15.17
CA GLY A 106 -4.63 6.61 -16.36
C GLY A 106 -5.32 6.99 -17.67
N SER A 107 -4.89 6.35 -18.75
CA SER A 107 -5.44 6.55 -20.09
C SER A 107 -5.15 5.33 -20.96
N THR A 108 -6.16 4.82 -21.66
CA THR A 108 -6.03 3.71 -22.62
C THR A 108 -5.18 4.08 -23.85
N CYS A 109 -4.98 5.39 -24.09
CA CYS A 109 -4.11 5.92 -25.13
C CYS A 109 -2.80 6.50 -24.58
N GLY A 110 -2.54 6.36 -23.27
CA GLY A 110 -1.36 6.91 -22.60
C GLY A 110 -0.10 6.06 -22.74
N THR A 111 0.87 6.35 -21.88
CA THR A 111 2.07 5.52 -21.68
C THR A 111 1.73 4.17 -21.05
N ASP A 112 2.70 3.28 -20.93
CA ASP A 112 2.48 1.92 -20.43
C ASP A 112 1.90 1.92 -19.00
N ALA A 113 2.42 2.76 -18.09
CA ALA A 113 1.88 2.88 -16.74
C ALA A 113 0.47 3.51 -16.70
N GLU A 114 0.17 4.46 -17.60
CA GLU A 114 -1.18 5.05 -17.71
C GLU A 114 -2.20 4.05 -18.26
N LYS A 115 -1.81 3.21 -19.20
CA LYS A 115 -2.65 2.10 -19.71
C LYS A 115 -2.87 1.06 -18.63
N LEU A 116 -1.84 0.73 -17.84
CA LEU A 116 -1.99 -0.14 -16.68
C LEU A 116 -2.98 0.46 -15.67
N ALA A 117 -2.85 1.73 -15.28
CA ALA A 117 -3.79 2.35 -14.34
C ALA A 117 -5.25 2.30 -14.83
N ALA A 118 -5.50 2.62 -16.11
CA ALA A 118 -6.83 2.54 -16.71
C ALA A 118 -7.37 1.09 -16.75
N PHE A 119 -6.48 0.13 -17.02
CA PHE A 119 -6.81 -1.30 -17.02
C PHE A 119 -7.15 -1.81 -15.61
N LEU A 120 -6.39 -1.39 -14.58
CA LEU A 120 -6.62 -1.79 -13.19
C LEU A 120 -7.90 -1.21 -12.62
N GLU A 121 -8.30 0.00 -13.03
CA GLU A 121 -9.60 0.54 -12.65
C GLU A 121 -10.73 -0.41 -13.08
N GLU A 122 -10.76 -0.78 -14.35
CA GLU A 122 -11.82 -1.63 -14.91
C GLU A 122 -11.75 -3.07 -14.39
N THR A 123 -10.55 -3.64 -14.35
CA THR A 123 -10.39 -5.10 -14.15
C THR A 123 -10.15 -5.52 -12.71
N VAL A 124 -9.68 -4.62 -11.84
CA VAL A 124 -9.37 -4.93 -10.45
C VAL A 124 -10.24 -4.12 -9.51
N ILE A 125 -10.21 -2.79 -9.62
CA ILE A 125 -10.93 -1.90 -8.69
C ILE A 125 -12.44 -2.14 -8.80
N ARG A 126 -13.03 -1.97 -9.99
CA ARG A 126 -14.48 -2.10 -10.20
C ARG A 126 -15.03 -3.51 -10.02
N HIS A 127 -14.15 -4.52 -9.92
CA HIS A 127 -14.51 -5.91 -9.66
C HIS A 127 -14.29 -6.34 -8.20
N SER A 128 -13.76 -5.46 -7.35
CA SER A 128 -13.52 -5.74 -5.93
C SER A 128 -14.61 -5.14 -5.05
N ASP A 129 -15.10 -5.91 -4.08
CA ASP A 129 -15.92 -5.38 -2.98
C ASP A 129 -15.05 -4.66 -1.93
N CYS A 130 -13.76 -5.00 -1.88
CA CYS A 130 -12.78 -4.43 -0.95
C CYS A 130 -11.34 -4.67 -1.45
N ILE A 131 -10.43 -3.76 -1.11
CA ILE A 131 -9.00 -3.89 -1.43
C ILE A 131 -8.13 -3.78 -0.17
N VAL A 132 -7.12 -4.63 -0.07
CA VAL A 132 -6.03 -4.52 0.91
C VAL A 132 -4.73 -4.33 0.15
N ASP A 133 -4.17 -3.12 0.17
CA ASP A 133 -2.96 -2.76 -0.57
C ASP A 133 -1.75 -2.77 0.37
N LEU A 134 -0.73 -3.59 0.07
CA LEU A 134 0.43 -3.78 0.92
C LEU A 134 1.62 -2.97 0.38
N HIS A 135 2.14 -2.10 1.24
CA HIS A 135 3.18 -1.12 0.97
C HIS A 135 4.28 -1.16 2.06
N SER A 136 5.37 -0.43 1.83
CA SER A 136 6.48 -0.29 2.80
C SER A 136 7.28 0.99 2.51
N GLY A 137 8.35 1.26 3.27
CA GLY A 137 9.20 2.46 3.12
C GLY A 137 10.11 2.49 1.88
N GLY A 138 9.70 1.85 0.78
CA GLY A 138 10.44 1.80 -0.48
C GLY A 138 11.92 1.46 -0.28
N GLY A 139 12.80 2.04 -1.11
CA GLY A 139 14.24 1.75 -1.06
C GLY A 139 15.05 2.58 -0.05
N TYR A 140 14.46 3.57 0.62
CA TYR A 140 15.22 4.57 1.37
C TYR A 140 14.53 5.16 2.60
N GLU A 141 13.34 4.67 2.99
CA GLU A 141 12.63 5.19 4.15
C GLU A 141 12.58 4.13 5.25
N TYR A 142 12.88 4.53 6.48
CA TYR A 142 12.34 3.84 7.64
C TYR A 142 10.89 4.24 7.82
N LEU A 143 10.07 3.33 8.35
CA LEU A 143 8.73 3.68 8.80
C LEU A 143 8.35 2.93 10.07
N THR A 144 7.39 3.49 10.81
CA THR A 144 6.67 2.78 11.86
C THR A 144 5.46 2.09 11.23
N PRO A 145 5.16 0.81 11.52
CA PRO A 145 4.02 0.16 10.92
C PRO A 145 2.71 0.91 11.18
N HIS A 146 1.93 1.15 10.14
CA HIS A 146 0.66 1.85 10.23
C HIS A 146 -0.26 1.48 9.05
N VAL A 147 -1.51 1.93 9.10
CA VAL A 147 -2.49 1.70 8.04
C VAL A 147 -3.15 3.00 7.62
N TYR A 148 -3.37 3.19 6.33
CA TYR A 148 -4.24 4.26 5.83
C TYR A 148 -5.67 3.79 5.62
N LEU A 149 -6.59 4.67 6.00
CA LEU A 149 -8.01 4.56 5.72
C LEU A 149 -8.50 5.79 4.94
N HIS A 150 -9.57 5.64 4.16
CA HIS A 150 -10.04 6.69 3.27
C HIS A 150 -10.54 7.91 4.07
N GLY A 151 -10.04 9.09 3.72
CA GLY A 151 -10.54 10.38 4.15
C GLY A 151 -11.21 11.19 3.04
N ALA A 152 -10.89 10.90 1.78
CA ALA A 152 -11.34 11.65 0.61
C ALA A 152 -12.23 10.83 -0.34
N ALA A 153 -13.14 10.01 0.20
CA ALA A 153 -14.14 9.22 -0.52
C ALA A 153 -15.56 9.52 -0.03
N ALA A 154 -16.58 8.84 -0.58
CA ALA A 154 -17.94 8.96 -0.07
C ALA A 154 -18.01 8.51 1.41
N PRO A 155 -18.86 9.13 2.27
CA PRO A 155 -18.87 8.85 3.72
C PRO A 155 -19.02 7.36 4.08
N GLU A 156 -19.84 6.62 3.34
CA GLU A 156 -20.05 5.19 3.50
C GLU A 156 -18.80 4.37 3.18
N VAL A 157 -18.03 4.77 2.14
CA VAL A 157 -16.77 4.14 1.74
C VAL A 157 -15.69 4.42 2.79
N CYS A 158 -15.64 5.65 3.30
CA CYS A 158 -14.77 6.02 4.43
C CYS A 158 -15.08 5.22 5.68
N ALA A 159 -16.36 5.02 6.01
CA ALA A 159 -16.77 4.24 7.18
C ALA A 159 -16.39 2.75 7.04
N GLN A 160 -16.57 2.17 5.85
CA GLN A 160 -16.15 0.79 5.56
C GLN A 160 -14.62 0.64 5.64
N SER A 161 -13.87 1.56 5.01
CA SER A 161 -12.41 1.59 5.08
C SER A 161 -11.89 1.70 6.51
N GLN A 162 -12.52 2.53 7.33
CA GLN A 162 -12.19 2.63 8.75
C GLN A 162 -12.43 1.30 9.47
N GLU A 163 -13.56 0.62 9.24
CA GLU A 163 -13.84 -0.66 9.89
C GLU A 163 -12.84 -1.78 9.49
N LEU A 164 -12.36 -1.77 8.25
CA LEU A 164 -11.25 -2.64 7.81
C LEU A 164 -9.98 -2.34 8.60
N ALA A 165 -9.61 -1.07 8.73
CA ALA A 165 -8.40 -0.64 9.46
C ALA A 165 -8.45 -1.08 10.94
N MET A 166 -9.64 -1.19 11.54
CA MET A 166 -9.81 -1.67 12.91
C MET A 166 -9.43 -3.14 13.12
N HIS A 167 -9.17 -3.89 12.04
CA HIS A 167 -8.72 -5.27 12.03
C HIS A 167 -7.23 -5.42 11.70
N VAL A 168 -6.48 -4.32 11.54
CA VAL A 168 -5.04 -4.35 11.25
C VAL A 168 -4.23 -4.19 12.55
N GLY A 169 -3.28 -5.10 12.76
CA GLY A 169 -2.38 -5.18 13.91
C GLY A 169 -1.20 -4.21 13.80
N VAL A 170 -1.51 -2.91 13.78
CA VAL A 170 -0.53 -1.81 13.77
C VAL A 170 -0.83 -0.81 14.89
N PRO A 171 0.15 -0.04 15.36
CA PRO A 171 -0.07 0.98 16.39
C PRO A 171 -0.98 2.12 15.91
N TYR A 172 -0.91 2.49 14.63
CA TYR A 172 -1.50 3.73 14.11
C TYR A 172 -2.32 3.49 12.85
N ALA A 173 -3.42 4.24 12.74
CA ALA A 173 -4.21 4.37 11.53
C ALA A 173 -4.31 5.85 11.16
N VAL A 174 -4.15 6.19 9.89
CA VAL A 174 -4.10 7.57 9.42
C VAL A 174 -5.15 7.77 8.33
N ARG A 175 -6.01 8.76 8.49
CA ARG A 175 -7.00 9.12 7.47
C ARG A 175 -6.32 9.85 6.32
N SER A 176 -6.28 9.21 5.15
CA SER A 176 -5.63 9.76 3.95
C SER A 176 -6.56 10.67 3.17
N GLN A 177 -6.09 11.87 2.82
CA GLN A 177 -6.79 12.82 1.96
C GLN A 177 -6.36 12.71 0.49
N ALA A 178 -5.48 11.77 0.16
CA ALA A 178 -5.03 11.55 -1.20
C ALA A 178 -6.18 11.02 -2.07
N LYS A 179 -6.17 11.42 -3.35
CA LYS A 179 -7.11 10.96 -4.38
C LYS A 179 -6.43 10.23 -5.54
N ASN A 180 -5.10 10.22 -5.57
CA ASN A 180 -4.28 9.55 -6.58
C ASN A 180 -3.56 8.34 -5.96
N GLY A 181 -3.19 7.38 -6.78
CA GLY A 181 -2.66 6.07 -6.39
C GLY A 181 -3.72 4.98 -6.38
N PHE A 182 -3.29 3.72 -6.48
CA PHE A 182 -4.17 2.56 -6.65
C PHE A 182 -5.20 2.48 -5.52
N TYR A 183 -4.73 2.48 -4.28
CA TYR A 183 -5.54 2.57 -3.08
C TYR A 183 -6.50 3.77 -3.09
N SER A 184 -6.00 5.00 -3.27
CA SER A 184 -6.83 6.21 -3.15
C SER A 184 -7.90 6.27 -4.23
N HIS A 185 -7.53 5.87 -5.46
CA HIS A 185 -8.42 5.86 -6.60
C HIS A 185 -9.57 4.87 -6.43
N ALA A 186 -9.32 3.72 -5.79
CA ALA A 186 -10.38 2.77 -5.41
C ALA A 186 -11.47 3.43 -4.58
N GLY A 187 -11.09 4.27 -3.60
CA GLY A 187 -12.02 5.06 -2.82
C GLY A 187 -12.85 6.04 -3.67
N THR A 188 -12.25 6.66 -4.68
CA THR A 188 -12.97 7.54 -5.62
C THR A 188 -13.94 6.77 -6.54
N CYS A 189 -13.65 5.50 -6.81
CA CYS A 189 -14.53 4.59 -7.55
C CYS A 189 -15.64 3.98 -6.69
N GLY A 190 -15.68 4.28 -5.38
CA GLY A 190 -16.68 3.75 -4.46
C GLY A 190 -16.29 2.43 -3.78
N VAL A 191 -15.03 2.00 -3.90
CA VAL A 191 -14.55 0.71 -3.36
C VAL A 191 -13.77 0.98 -2.07
N PRO A 192 -14.17 0.41 -0.92
CA PRO A 192 -13.42 0.59 0.32
C PRO A 192 -12.09 -0.16 0.24
N ALA A 193 -11.02 0.52 0.64
CA ALA A 193 -9.69 -0.08 0.74
C ALA A 193 -8.99 0.28 2.05
N VAL A 194 -7.93 -0.47 2.38
CA VAL A 194 -6.90 -0.06 3.34
C VAL A 194 -5.53 -0.22 2.69
N LEU A 195 -4.59 0.66 3.05
CA LEU A 195 -3.18 0.54 2.63
C LEU A 195 -2.33 0.30 3.88
N ILE A 196 -1.67 -0.86 3.96
CA ILE A 196 -0.84 -1.25 5.10
C ILE A 196 0.61 -0.93 4.78
N GLU A 197 1.27 -0.22 5.69
CA GLU A 197 2.68 0.15 5.59
C GLU A 197 3.50 -0.68 6.57
N ARG A 198 4.36 -1.56 6.06
CA ARG A 198 5.22 -2.42 6.89
C ARG A 198 6.51 -2.78 6.15
N GLY A 199 7.65 -2.70 6.84
CA GLY A 199 8.97 -2.84 6.24
C GLY A 199 9.59 -1.53 5.79
N CYS A 200 10.86 -1.58 5.40
CA CYS A 200 11.66 -0.39 5.13
C CYS A 200 12.86 -0.69 4.21
N CYS A 201 13.41 0.37 3.60
CA CYS A 201 14.74 0.37 2.98
C CYS A 201 15.03 -0.75 1.97
N GLY A 202 14.01 -1.22 1.25
CA GLY A 202 14.15 -2.28 0.25
C GLY A 202 14.59 -3.59 0.88
N LEU A 203 14.18 -3.86 2.12
CA LEU A 203 14.44 -5.09 2.82
C LEU A 203 13.17 -5.92 2.91
N TRP A 204 13.37 -7.23 2.98
CA TRP A 204 12.34 -8.17 3.37
C TRP A 204 12.67 -8.75 4.75
N SER A 205 11.62 -9.00 5.54
CA SER A 205 11.69 -9.61 6.87
C SER A 205 10.61 -10.67 7.02
N GLU A 206 10.97 -11.85 7.54
CA GLU A 206 10.02 -12.93 7.82
C GLU A 206 9.00 -12.54 8.90
N ASP A 207 9.42 -11.84 9.96
CA ASP A 207 8.52 -11.35 11.02
C ASP A 207 7.52 -10.33 10.47
N GLU A 208 7.99 -9.37 9.66
CA GLU A 208 7.09 -8.35 9.10
C GLU A 208 6.13 -8.96 8.09
N SER A 209 6.62 -9.84 7.21
CA SER A 209 5.77 -10.53 6.24
C SER A 209 4.73 -11.42 6.92
N SER A 210 5.10 -12.11 8.01
CA SER A 210 4.16 -12.89 8.81
C SER A 210 3.06 -12.04 9.43
N ARG A 211 3.38 -10.82 9.89
CA ARG A 211 2.38 -9.88 10.43
C ARG A 211 1.42 -9.37 9.36
N ASP A 212 1.90 -9.06 8.15
CA ASP A 212 1.02 -8.71 7.03
C ASP A 212 0.08 -9.87 6.65
N ILE A 213 0.59 -11.11 6.63
CA ILE A 213 -0.22 -12.31 6.40
C ILE A 213 -1.32 -12.42 7.47
N GLU A 214 -0.99 -12.20 8.74
CA GLU A 214 -1.95 -12.22 9.85
C GLU A 214 -3.02 -11.12 9.70
N ASP A 215 -2.62 -9.91 9.36
CA ASP A 215 -3.52 -8.76 9.19
C ASP A 215 -4.47 -8.97 8.00
N VAL A 216 -3.96 -9.42 6.87
CA VAL A 216 -4.77 -9.77 5.69
C VAL A 216 -5.76 -10.88 6.04
N LYS A 217 -5.32 -11.99 6.65
CA LYS A 217 -6.23 -13.08 7.05
C LYS A 217 -7.29 -12.59 8.02
N ASN A 218 -6.94 -11.70 8.94
CA ASN A 218 -7.88 -11.15 9.91
C ASN A 218 -8.97 -10.29 9.25
N ILE A 219 -8.61 -9.46 8.26
CA ILE A 219 -9.56 -8.72 7.43
C ILE A 219 -10.44 -9.69 6.63
N LEU A 220 -9.86 -10.70 5.98
CA LEU A 220 -10.62 -11.68 5.20
C LEU A 220 -11.64 -12.44 6.06
N ARG A 221 -11.28 -12.79 7.30
CA ARG A 221 -12.21 -13.38 8.28
C ARG A 221 -13.32 -12.42 8.67
N PHE A 222 -13.00 -11.16 8.93
CA PHE A 222 -13.99 -10.13 9.25
C PHE A 222 -15.01 -9.94 8.11
N LEU A 223 -14.53 -9.97 6.87
CA LEU A 223 -15.36 -9.88 5.66
C LEU A 223 -16.16 -11.16 5.38
N GLY A 224 -15.89 -12.26 6.10
CA GLY A 224 -16.51 -13.57 5.91
C GLY A 224 -15.99 -14.33 4.68
N VAL A 225 -14.90 -13.85 4.07
CA VAL A 225 -14.25 -14.43 2.88
C VAL A 225 -13.38 -15.62 3.26
N LEU A 226 -12.63 -15.53 4.37
CA LEU A 226 -11.83 -16.64 4.90
C LEU A 226 -12.57 -17.30 6.08
N ARG A 227 -12.89 -18.59 5.97
CA ARG A 227 -13.60 -19.38 6.99
C ARG A 227 -12.81 -20.62 7.40
N ASP A 228 -11.66 -20.38 8.01
CA ASP A 228 -10.71 -21.40 8.47
C ASP A 228 -10.93 -21.84 9.94
N GLY A 229 -12.12 -21.56 10.50
CA GLY A 229 -12.46 -21.88 11.89
C GLY A 229 -11.89 -20.92 12.93
N ILE A 230 -11.17 -19.87 12.52
CA ILE A 230 -10.63 -18.84 13.41
C ILE A 230 -11.46 -17.56 13.28
N PRO A 231 -11.92 -16.94 14.39
CA PRO A 231 -12.68 -15.69 14.32
C PRO A 231 -11.76 -14.50 14.00
N SER A 232 -12.33 -13.45 13.42
CA SER A 232 -11.64 -12.16 13.31
C SER A 232 -11.50 -11.49 14.68
N VAL A 233 -10.44 -10.69 14.83
CA VAL A 233 -10.13 -9.98 16.07
C VAL A 233 -9.98 -8.49 15.75
N ARG A 234 -10.72 -7.63 16.45
CA ARG A 234 -10.54 -6.19 16.38
C ARG A 234 -9.23 -5.79 17.07
N LYS A 235 -8.35 -5.06 16.37
CA LYS A 235 -7.01 -4.65 16.84
C LYS A 235 -6.97 -3.21 17.39
N ASN A 236 -7.89 -2.35 16.95
CA ASN A 236 -8.06 -0.97 17.42
C ASN A 236 -6.78 -0.10 17.39
N PRO A 237 -6.16 0.11 16.21
CA PRO A 237 -5.08 1.09 16.07
C PRO A 237 -5.55 2.49 16.47
N ARG A 238 -4.62 3.33 16.94
CA ARG A 238 -4.93 4.73 17.24
C ARG A 238 -5.14 5.50 15.93
N ILE A 239 -6.31 6.11 15.76
CA ILE A 239 -6.66 6.86 14.56
C ILE A 239 -6.17 8.31 14.65
N PHE A 240 -5.56 8.80 13.57
CA PHE A 240 -5.25 10.21 13.32
C PHE A 240 -6.00 10.71 12.09
N ASP A 241 -6.48 11.96 12.13
CA ASP A 241 -7.31 12.53 11.06
C ASP A 241 -6.53 13.00 9.83
N ARG A 242 -5.21 13.23 9.98
CA ARG A 242 -4.32 13.53 8.86
C ARG A 242 -2.85 13.25 9.21
N GLY A 243 -2.06 13.02 8.16
CA GLY A 243 -0.60 13.09 8.21
C GLY A 243 -0.09 14.40 7.61
N GLU A 244 1.13 14.78 7.98
CA GLU A 244 1.91 15.85 7.38
C GLU A 244 3.13 15.23 6.69
N TYR A 245 3.33 15.56 5.41
CA TYR A 245 4.40 15.03 4.57
C TYR A 245 5.26 16.20 4.15
N LEU A 246 6.54 16.16 4.54
CA LEU A 246 7.49 17.23 4.29
C LEU A 246 8.50 16.73 3.27
N ASP A 247 8.53 17.40 2.13
CA ASP A 247 9.53 17.18 1.09
C ASP A 247 10.74 18.10 1.32
N ALA A 248 11.91 17.69 0.86
CA ALA A 248 13.12 18.48 0.99
C ALA A 248 13.01 19.78 0.17
N PRO A 249 13.20 20.98 0.78
CA PRO A 249 13.13 22.24 0.02
C PRO A 249 14.37 22.49 -0.85
N VAL A 250 15.46 21.77 -0.59
CA VAL A 250 16.75 21.85 -1.28
C VAL A 250 17.42 20.47 -1.35
N SER A 251 18.22 20.22 -2.39
CA SER A 251 19.01 18.98 -2.49
C SER A 251 20.25 19.05 -1.59
N GLY A 252 20.63 17.93 -0.98
CA GLY A 252 21.82 17.85 -0.14
C GLY A 252 21.97 16.55 0.62
N CYS A 253 22.64 16.62 1.77
CA CYS A 253 22.82 15.54 2.72
C CYS A 253 21.84 15.70 3.89
N TRP A 254 20.86 14.80 3.99
CA TRP A 254 19.85 14.76 5.05
C TRP A 254 20.38 14.04 6.30
N TYR A 255 20.25 14.71 7.45
CA TYR A 255 20.58 14.19 8.76
C TYR A 255 19.34 14.25 9.66
N PRO A 256 18.58 13.14 9.79
CA PRO A 256 17.39 13.10 10.61
C PRO A 256 17.74 13.26 12.09
N ALA A 257 16.93 14.03 12.82
CA ALA A 257 17.04 14.18 14.27
C ALA A 257 16.08 13.25 15.03
N LYS A 258 15.18 12.58 14.31
CA LYS A 258 14.06 11.80 14.86
C LYS A 258 14.06 10.37 14.33
N ALA A 259 13.59 9.45 15.17
CA ALA A 259 13.33 8.07 14.77
C ALA A 259 11.85 7.85 14.42
N VAL A 260 11.56 6.87 13.57
CA VAL A 260 10.18 6.46 13.29
C VAL A 260 9.50 5.92 14.56
N GLY A 261 8.22 6.26 14.73
CA GLY A 261 7.46 5.98 15.94
C GLY A 261 7.74 6.92 17.12
N GLU A 262 8.71 7.84 17.00
CA GLU A 262 8.98 8.86 18.01
C GLU A 262 7.84 9.90 18.06
N ARG A 263 7.45 10.32 19.28
CA ARG A 263 6.51 11.43 19.46
C ARG A 263 7.25 12.75 19.42
N ILE A 264 6.69 13.72 18.72
CA ILE A 264 7.26 15.05 18.52
C ILE A 264 6.31 16.14 19.02
N LYS A 265 6.87 17.32 19.25
CA LYS A 265 6.13 18.54 19.61
C LYS A 265 6.39 19.64 18.59
N ALA A 266 5.44 20.55 18.45
CA ALA A 266 5.63 21.75 17.66
C ALA A 266 6.90 22.51 18.10
N GLY A 267 7.74 22.88 17.13
CA GLY A 267 9.03 23.53 17.33
C GLY A 267 10.21 22.60 17.56
N GLU A 268 10.02 21.28 17.66
CA GLU A 268 11.16 20.34 17.70
C GLU A 268 11.78 20.18 16.30
N SER A 269 13.12 20.15 16.26
CA SER A 269 13.87 19.86 15.02
C SER A 269 13.59 18.43 14.57
N LEU A 270 13.24 18.27 13.30
CA LEU A 270 13.04 16.99 12.62
C LEU A 270 14.35 16.51 11.96
N GLY A 271 15.27 17.43 11.68
CA GLY A 271 16.56 17.15 11.08
C GLY A 271 17.02 18.32 10.22
N ARG A 272 18.15 18.12 9.55
CA ARG A 272 18.80 19.15 8.74
C ARG A 272 19.30 18.62 7.41
N ILE A 273 19.36 19.52 6.43
CA ILE A 273 20.04 19.31 5.16
C ILE A 273 21.31 20.15 5.15
N CYS A 274 22.45 19.51 4.90
CA CYS A 274 23.71 20.20 4.67
C CYS A 274 24.17 20.01 3.21
N ASP A 275 25.08 20.86 2.74
CA ASP A 275 25.82 20.57 1.52
C ASP A 275 26.86 19.45 1.75
N ILE A 276 27.62 19.11 0.70
CA ILE A 276 28.63 18.04 0.77
C ILE A 276 29.85 18.41 1.63
N PHE A 277 30.06 19.70 1.91
CA PHE A 277 31.15 20.20 2.76
C PHE A 277 30.73 20.33 4.23
N GLY A 278 29.44 20.14 4.53
CA GLY A 278 28.87 20.17 5.88
C GLY A 278 28.21 21.49 6.26
N GLU A 279 28.13 22.46 5.35
CA GLU A 279 27.47 23.74 5.60
C GLU A 279 25.94 23.55 5.63
N LEU A 280 25.28 24.13 6.63
CA LEU A 280 23.83 24.01 6.79
C LEU A 280 23.09 24.73 5.66
N LEU A 281 22.22 24.00 4.96
CA LEU A 281 21.34 24.55 3.92
C LEU A 281 19.92 24.76 4.44
N HIS A 282 19.41 23.83 5.26
CA HIS A 282 18.05 23.86 5.78
C HIS A 282 17.96 23.10 7.11
N GLU A 283 17.10 23.55 8.02
CA GLU A 283 16.68 22.80 9.20
C GLU A 283 15.15 22.76 9.25
N GLU A 284 14.60 21.56 9.40
CA GLU A 284 13.16 21.33 9.39
C GLU A 284 12.63 21.22 10.82
N PHE A 285 11.48 21.83 11.08
CA PHE A 285 10.86 21.85 12.41
C PHE A 285 9.42 21.38 12.35
N ALA A 286 9.02 20.58 13.33
CA ALA A 286 7.64 20.14 13.46
C ALA A 286 6.71 21.34 13.69
N THR A 287 5.60 21.40 12.96
CA THR A 287 4.59 22.46 13.13
C THR A 287 3.51 22.05 14.14
N HIS A 288 3.36 20.74 14.39
CA HIS A 288 2.34 20.17 15.27
C HIS A 288 2.92 19.12 16.23
N TYR A 289 2.11 18.72 17.22
CA TYR A 289 2.35 17.49 17.97
C TYR A 289 1.99 16.28 17.10
N GLY A 290 2.75 15.20 17.22
CA GLY A 290 2.50 14.03 16.39
C GLY A 290 3.41 12.85 16.69
N VAL A 291 3.35 11.87 15.79
CA VAL A 291 4.25 10.71 15.77
C VAL A 291 4.88 10.55 14.40
N ILE A 292 6.21 10.38 14.34
CA ILE A 292 6.93 10.15 13.08
C ILE A 292 6.43 8.85 12.45
N LEU A 293 5.90 8.94 11.24
CA LEU A 293 5.45 7.80 10.46
C LEU A 293 6.58 7.26 9.59
N TYR A 294 7.25 8.16 8.85
CA TYR A 294 8.33 7.83 7.92
C TYR A 294 9.50 8.78 8.11
N GLN A 295 10.69 8.27 7.83
CA GLN A 295 11.91 9.04 7.86
C GLN A 295 12.84 8.55 6.76
N THR A 296 13.21 9.44 5.84
CA THR A 296 14.25 9.14 4.83
C THR A 296 15.55 8.79 5.54
N ALA A 297 16.07 7.60 5.23
CA ALA A 297 17.23 6.95 5.82
C ALA A 297 18.50 7.16 4.98
N SER A 298 18.37 7.40 3.67
CA SER A 298 19.51 7.68 2.81
C SER A 298 20.08 9.07 3.08
N LEU A 299 21.41 9.19 2.99
CA LEU A 299 22.10 10.46 3.19
C LEU A 299 21.72 11.48 2.10
N GLY A 300 21.76 11.07 0.82
CA GLY A 300 21.40 11.96 -0.28
C GLY A 300 19.90 12.20 -0.33
N ILE A 301 19.50 13.45 -0.47
CA ILE A 301 18.11 13.84 -0.72
C ILE A 301 18.05 14.86 -1.86
N GLU A 302 17.13 14.64 -2.79
CA GLU A 302 16.83 15.58 -3.87
C GLU A 302 15.74 16.54 -3.42
N LYS A 303 15.81 17.78 -3.90
CA LYS A 303 14.72 18.75 -3.73
C LYS A 303 13.40 18.16 -4.22
N ASP A 304 12.32 18.44 -3.50
CA ASP A 304 10.96 17.98 -3.79
C ASP A 304 10.78 16.45 -3.64
N CYS A 305 11.72 15.76 -2.97
CA CYS A 305 11.55 14.35 -2.56
C CYS A 305 11.14 14.23 -1.08
N PRO A 306 10.42 13.15 -0.72
CA PRO A 306 10.04 12.88 0.66
C PRO A 306 11.23 12.88 1.62
N MET A 307 11.10 13.63 2.73
CA MET A 307 12.13 13.77 3.75
C MET A 307 11.70 13.15 5.08
N VAL A 308 10.51 13.54 5.56
CA VAL A 308 9.93 13.07 6.81
C VAL A 308 8.41 13.23 6.75
N ALA A 309 7.68 12.33 7.40
CA ALA A 309 6.24 12.46 7.55
C ALA A 309 5.80 12.02 8.94
N TYR A 310 4.76 12.67 9.48
CA TYR A 310 4.22 12.37 10.81
C TYR A 310 2.70 12.49 10.87
N ALA A 311 2.07 11.67 11.71
CA ALA A 311 0.65 11.78 12.00
C ALA A 311 0.40 12.90 13.01
N ILE A 312 -0.53 13.81 12.71
CA ILE A 312 -0.83 14.96 13.58
C ILE A 312 -1.79 14.54 14.70
N GLU A 313 -1.40 14.82 15.93
CA GLU A 313 -2.26 14.71 17.12
C GLU A 313 -2.98 16.05 17.34
N GLU A 314 -4.22 16.18 16.84
CA GLU A 314 -5.05 17.35 17.15
C GLU A 314 -5.38 17.34 18.66
N ARG A 315 -5.17 18.49 19.31
CA ARG A 315 -5.43 18.70 20.74
C ARG A 315 -6.70 19.51 20.94
#